data_AF-A0A3D0ZVA5-F1
#
_entry.id   AF-A0A3D0ZVA5-F1
#
_cell.length_a   1.000
_cell.length_b   1.000
_cell.length_c   1.000
_cell.angle_alpha   90.00
_cell.angle_beta   90.00
_cell.angle_gamma   90.00
#
_symmetry.space_group_name_H-M   'P 1'
#
loop_
_entity.id
_entity.type
_entity.pdbx_description
1 polymer ?
#
loop_
_entity_poly.entity_id
_entity_poly.type
_entity_poly.pdbx_seq_one_letter_code
_entity_poly.pdbx_strand_id
1 'polypeptide(L)'
;GIMTITDSKLGRPSVVGGGSVYPAVQNFLLACRNEGLGCVLTTLLCYEEAAVKPLLGLPEDWYTCAHVPVGYPVKGGHGPISRNNLEKMVSFNEWTD
;
A
#
# COMPACT_ATOMS: atom_id res chain seq x y z
N GLY A 1 7.27 16.89 -11.11
CA GLY A 1 7.01 16.05 -12.30
C GLY A 1 5.63 15.43 -12.17
N ILE A 2 4.81 15.43 -13.21
CA ILE A 2 3.45 14.87 -13.10
C ILE A 2 3.54 13.35 -13.28
N MET A 3 3.16 12.60 -12.24
CA MET A 3 2.99 11.15 -12.28
C MET A 3 2.03 10.81 -13.43
N THR A 4 2.51 10.11 -14.46
CA THR A 4 1.68 9.79 -15.65
C THR A 4 0.72 8.66 -15.30
N ILE A 5 -0.44 9.07 -14.82
CA ILE A 5 -1.62 8.26 -14.57
C ILE A 5 -2.26 7.90 -15.92
N THR A 6 -2.20 6.62 -16.32
CA THR A 6 -2.64 6.17 -17.67
C THR A 6 -4.15 6.16 -17.86
N ASP A 7 -4.92 6.18 -16.78
CA ASP A 7 -6.38 6.30 -16.82
C ASP A 7 -6.89 7.69 -16.45
N SER A 8 -6.01 8.69 -16.43
CA SER A 8 -6.33 10.10 -16.12
C SER A 8 -7.37 10.69 -17.07
N LYS A 9 -7.48 10.11 -18.28
CA LYS A 9 -8.37 10.58 -19.35
C LYS A 9 -9.68 9.79 -19.45
N LEU A 10 -9.90 8.79 -18.61
CA LEU A 10 -11.09 7.93 -18.69
C LEU A 10 -12.35 8.57 -18.06
N GLY A 11 -12.33 9.89 -17.80
CA GLY A 11 -13.44 10.61 -17.15
C GLY A 11 -13.74 10.15 -15.72
N ARG A 12 -12.82 9.38 -15.14
CA ARG A 12 -12.90 8.77 -13.81
C ARG A 12 -11.56 8.94 -13.09
N PRO A 13 -11.53 8.94 -11.75
CA PRO A 13 -10.28 8.92 -10.99
C PRO A 13 -9.38 7.73 -11.36
N SER A 14 -8.08 7.92 -11.18
CA SER A 14 -7.07 6.92 -11.50
C SER A 14 -7.09 5.68 -10.60
N VAL A 15 -6.97 4.51 -11.22
CA VAL A 15 -6.68 3.22 -10.58
C VAL A 15 -5.21 2.81 -10.79
N VAL A 16 -4.53 3.36 -11.80
CA VAL A 16 -3.20 2.89 -12.21
C VAL A 16 -2.07 3.50 -11.38
N GLY A 17 -2.26 4.68 -10.79
CA GLY A 17 -1.22 5.46 -10.09
C GLY A 17 -0.53 4.80 -8.89
N GLY A 18 -0.95 3.60 -8.46
CA GLY A 18 -0.29 2.82 -7.41
C GLY A 18 -0.46 1.31 -7.55
N GLY A 19 -1.06 0.83 -8.64
CA GLY A 19 -1.44 -0.57 -8.82
C GLY A 19 -0.26 -1.55 -8.90
N SER A 20 0.92 -1.09 -9.31
CA SER A 20 2.14 -1.90 -9.38
C SER A 20 2.93 -1.96 -8.06
N VAL A 21 2.77 -0.96 -7.18
CA VAL A 21 3.56 -0.87 -5.94
C VAL A 21 2.97 -1.74 -4.84
N TYR A 22 1.65 -1.71 -4.66
CA TYR A 22 1.01 -2.40 -3.55
C TYR A 22 1.12 -3.94 -3.57
N PRO A 23 1.12 -4.63 -4.74
CA PRO A 23 1.42 -6.06 -4.77
C PRO A 23 2.83 -6.39 -4.26
N ALA A 24 3.84 -5.59 -4.62
CA ALA A 24 5.20 -5.77 -4.12
C ALA A 24 5.28 -5.51 -2.61
N VAL A 25 4.62 -4.45 -2.12
CA VAL A 25 4.54 -4.17 -0.68
C VAL A 25 3.85 -5.33 0.04
N GLN A 26 2.75 -5.86 -0.48
CA GLN A 26 2.04 -6.99 0.12
C GLN A 26 2.94 -8.25 0.21
N ASN A 27 3.70 -8.56 -0.84
CA ASN A 27 4.67 -9.67 -0.81
C ASN A 27 5.74 -9.45 0.28
N PHE A 28 6.24 -8.23 0.42
CA PHE A 28 7.18 -7.89 1.48
C PHE A 28 6.58 -8.06 2.88
N LEU A 29 5.32 -7.64 3.10
CA LEU A 29 4.63 -7.85 4.38
C LEU A 29 4.42 -9.34 4.69
N LEU A 30 4.11 -10.16 3.68
CA LEU A 30 3.99 -11.60 3.82
C LEU A 30 5.34 -12.26 4.18
N ALA A 31 6.44 -11.81 3.57
CA ALA A 31 7.78 -12.26 3.93
C ALA A 31 8.15 -11.87 5.37
N CYS A 32 7.90 -10.62 5.77
CA CYS A 32 8.10 -10.19 7.16
C CYS A 32 7.34 -11.08 8.15
N ARG A 33 6.08 -11.41 7.84
CA ARG A 33 5.27 -12.32 8.65
C ARG A 33 5.88 -13.73 8.74
N ASN A 34 6.44 -14.26 7.65
CA ASN A 34 7.13 -15.54 7.65
C ASN A 34 8.37 -15.53 8.58
N GLU A 35 9.10 -14.41 8.60
CA GLU A 35 10.28 -14.23 9.46
C GLU A 35 9.94 -13.84 10.92
N GLY A 36 8.66 -13.85 11.30
CA GLY A 36 8.21 -13.48 12.65
C GLY A 36 8.28 -11.98 12.96
N LEU A 37 8.42 -11.14 11.94
CA LEU A 37 8.45 -9.68 12.06
C LEU A 37 7.04 -9.08 11.99
N GLY A 38 6.81 -8.05 12.80
CA GLY A 38 5.66 -7.16 12.65
C GLY A 38 5.95 -6.10 11.59
N CYS A 39 4.96 -5.85 10.73
CA CYS A 39 5.02 -4.81 9.69
C CYS A 39 3.64 -4.26 9.39
N VAL A 40 3.57 -3.02 8.89
CA VAL A 40 2.31 -2.39 8.46
C VAL A 40 2.58 -1.43 7.30
N LEU A 41 1.76 -1.49 6.25
CA LEU A 41 1.76 -0.46 5.21
C LEU A 41 1.10 0.81 5.76
N THR A 42 1.78 1.94 5.65
CA THR A 42 1.22 3.27 5.93
C THR A 42 1.54 4.24 4.80
N THR A 43 0.59 5.13 4.49
CA THR A 43 0.77 6.23 3.53
C THR A 43 0.87 7.59 4.23
N LEU A 44 0.87 7.62 5.58
CA LEU A 44 0.86 8.87 6.35
C LEU A 44 2.04 9.79 6.00
N LEU A 45 3.24 9.22 5.81
CA LEU A 45 4.44 9.98 5.44
C LEU A 45 4.43 10.45 3.98
N CYS A 46 3.56 9.93 3.13
CA CYS A 46 3.37 10.48 1.79
C CYS A 46 2.71 11.88 1.83
N TYR A 47 1.93 12.21 2.87
CA TYR A 47 1.44 13.57 3.08
C TYR A 47 2.56 14.56 3.38
N GLU A 48 3.61 14.08 4.07
CA GLU A 48 4.78 14.86 4.47
C GLU A 48 5.95 14.67 3.48
N GLU A 49 5.65 14.32 2.22
CA GLU A 49 6.66 13.99 1.20
C GLU A 49 7.72 15.09 1.04
N ALA A 50 7.31 16.36 1.15
CA ALA A 50 8.23 17.50 1.06
C ALA A 50 9.28 17.51 2.20
N ALA A 51 8.94 17.04 3.39
CA ALA A 51 9.85 16.91 4.51
C ALA A 51 10.63 15.58 4.47
N VAL A 52 9.99 14.50 4.03
CA VAL A 52 10.59 13.15 3.99
C VAL A 52 11.65 13.00 2.91
N LYS A 53 11.41 13.55 1.70
CA LYS A 53 12.34 13.40 0.58
C LYS A 53 13.76 13.91 0.88
N PRO A 54 13.96 15.11 1.45
CA PRO A 54 15.28 15.57 1.86
C PRO A 54 15.94 14.70 2.93
N LEU A 55 15.17 14.24 3.93
CA LEU A 55 15.68 13.43 5.03
C LEU A 55 16.23 12.08 4.57
N LEU A 56 15.59 11.48 3.55
CA LEU A 56 15.99 10.21 2.96
C LEU A 56 16.89 10.36 1.74
N GLY A 57 17.21 11.60 1.33
CA GLY A 57 17.99 11.88 0.12
C GLY A 57 17.33 11.38 -1.16
N LEU A 58 15.99 11.40 -1.23
CA LEU A 58 15.27 10.93 -2.42
C LEU A 58 15.45 11.89 -3.61
N PRO A 59 15.59 11.36 -4.84
CA PRO A 59 15.63 12.19 -6.04
C PRO A 59 14.39 13.09 -6.19
N GLU A 60 14.57 14.24 -6.83
CA GLU A 60 13.51 15.25 -6.99
C GLU A 60 12.30 14.72 -7.78
N ASP A 61 12.54 13.87 -8.77
CA ASP A 61 11.52 13.30 -9.66
C ASP A 61 10.84 12.04 -9.11
N TRP A 62 11.25 11.56 -7.93
CA TRP A 62 10.65 10.39 -7.27
C TRP A 62 9.47 10.79 -6.39
N TYR A 63 8.50 9.88 -6.28
CA TYR A 63 7.31 10.04 -5.43
C TYR A 63 7.24 8.88 -4.44
N THR A 64 6.78 9.19 -3.24
CA THR A 64 6.52 8.21 -2.19
C THR A 64 5.15 7.58 -2.39
N CYS A 65 5.09 6.25 -2.42
CA CYS A 65 3.84 5.52 -2.59
C CYS A 65 3.34 4.88 -1.29
N ALA A 66 4.28 4.45 -0.43
CA ALA A 66 3.99 3.87 0.88
C ALA A 66 5.27 3.84 1.72
N HIS A 67 5.09 3.68 3.02
CA HIS A 67 6.15 3.44 4.00
C HIS A 67 5.78 2.21 4.82
N VAL A 68 6.78 1.44 5.22
CA VAL A 68 6.57 0.18 5.95
C VAL A 68 7.51 0.13 7.15
N PRO A 69 7.07 0.53 8.36
CA PRO A 69 7.80 0.19 9.58
C PRO A 69 7.85 -1.34 9.77
N VAL A 70 9.01 -1.84 10.19
CA VAL A 70 9.27 -3.27 10.42
C VAL A 70 10.02 -3.43 11.74
N GLY A 71 9.69 -4.47 12.50
CA GLY A 71 10.43 -4.80 13.72
C GLY A 71 9.93 -6.06 14.42
N TYR A 72 10.63 -6.47 15.47
CA TYR A 72 10.22 -7.61 16.29
C TYR A 72 9.07 -7.22 17.23
N PRO A 73 7.94 -7.97 17.22
CA PRO A 73 6.80 -7.64 18.08
C PRO A 73 7.11 -7.84 19.58
N VAL A 74 6.88 -6.82 20.40
CA VAL A 74 7.20 -6.84 21.84
C VAL A 74 6.03 -7.22 22.75
N LYS A 75 4.78 -6.99 22.32
CA LYS A 75 3.55 -7.21 23.11
C LYS A 75 2.66 -8.33 22.55
N GLY A 76 3.18 -9.12 21.61
CA GLY A 76 2.45 -10.13 20.83
C GLY A 76 2.58 -9.90 19.33
N GLY A 77 2.52 -10.98 18.56
CA GLY A 77 2.65 -10.98 17.09
C GLY A 77 1.30 -10.85 16.37
N HIS A 78 1.18 -11.54 15.23
CA HIS A 78 -0.03 -11.51 14.42
C HIS A 78 -1.23 -12.14 15.15
N GLY A 79 -2.29 -11.36 15.34
CA GLY A 79 -3.55 -11.80 15.93
C GLY A 79 -4.60 -12.25 14.90
N PRO A 80 -5.79 -12.68 15.37
CA PRO A 80 -6.91 -12.98 14.50
C PRO A 80 -7.33 -11.73 13.71
N ILE A 81 -7.76 -11.96 12.47
CA ILE A 81 -8.28 -10.90 11.59
C ILE A 81 -9.77 -11.12 11.33
N SER A 82 -10.54 -10.04 11.34
CA SER A 82 -11.92 -10.04 10.87
C SER A 82 -11.97 -9.51 9.42
N ARG A 83 -12.84 -10.09 8.60
CA ARG A 83 -13.10 -9.72 7.20
C ARG A 83 -14.61 -9.78 6.96
N ASN A 84 -15.08 -9.04 5.95
CA ASN A 84 -16.47 -9.15 5.50
C ASN A 84 -16.76 -10.55 4.98
N ASN A 85 -18.04 -10.93 5.01
CA ASN A 85 -18.47 -12.20 4.44
C ASN A 85 -18.22 -12.24 2.92
N LEU A 86 -17.99 -13.44 2.39
CA LEU A 86 -17.58 -13.68 1.01
C LEU A 86 -18.61 -13.14 0.01
N GLU A 87 -19.90 -13.29 0.30
CA GLU A 87 -20.98 -12.86 -0.61
C GLU A 87 -21.03 -11.34 -0.78
N LYS A 88 -20.35 -10.58 0.10
CA LYS A 88 -20.18 -9.12 -0.04
C LYS A 88 -18.92 -8.72 -0.82
N MET A 89 -17.98 -9.63 -0.99
CA MET A 89 -16.65 -9.32 -1.56
C MET A 89 -16.43 -9.94 -2.94
N VAL A 90 -17.24 -10.91 -3.33
CA VAL A 90 -17.10 -11.67 -4.58
C VAL A 90 -18.42 -11.61 -5.35
N SER A 91 -18.35 -11.19 -6.61
CA SER A 91 -19.47 -11.31 -7.56
C SER A 91 -19.11 -12.32 -8.65
N PHE A 92 -20.12 -13.01 -9.19
CA PHE A 92 -19.96 -14.01 -10.24
C PHE A 92 -20.72 -13.57 -11.49
N ASN A 93 -20.06 -13.59 -12.65
CA ASN A 93 -20.52 -13.10 -13.95
C ASN A 93 -20.78 -11.59 -14.08
N GLU A 94 -21.44 -10.97 -13.12
CA GLU A 94 -21.83 -9.56 -13.14
C GLU A 94 -21.55 -8.88 -11.80
N TRP A 95 -21.43 -7.54 -11.82
CA TRP A 95 -21.33 -6.76 -10.59
C TRP A 95 -22.70 -6.73 -9.91
N THR A 96 -22.73 -7.06 -8.63
CA THR A 96 -23.93 -7.04 -7.80
C THR A 96 -23.85 -5.87 -6.82
N ASP A 97 -24.99 -5.24 -6.52
CA ASP A 97 -25.11 -4.16 -5.53
C ASP A 97 -24.78 -4.60 -4.09
#